data_AF-A0A1Q5P3W1-F1
#
_entry.id   AF-A0A1Q5P3W1-F1
#
_cell.length_a   1.000
_cell.length_b   1.000
_cell.length_c   1.000
_cell.angle_alpha   90.00
_cell.angle_beta   90.00
_cell.angle_gamma   90.00
#
_symmetry.space_group_name_H-M   'P 1'
#
loop_
_entity.id
_entity.type
_entity.pdbx_description
1 polymer ?
#
loop_
_entity_poly.entity_id
_entity_poly.type
_entity_poly.pdbx_seq_one_letter_code
_entity_poly.pdbx_strand_id
1 'polypeptide(L)' 'MKLEDAFNEYIYYFLPKGFINKTLLNKWKELKNVKVFLKDKSGITQWERIYPALTGSKTLASRLRKEKKDERGINCP' A
#
# COMPACT_ATOMS: atom_id res chain seq x y z
N MET A 1 1.20 -7.95 -10.23
CA MET A 1 0.26 -9.09 -10.04
C MET A 1 -1.07 -8.73 -10.69
N LYS A 2 -1.76 -9.64 -11.38
CA LYS A 2 -3.07 -9.29 -11.95
C LYS A 2 -4.07 -9.02 -10.83
N LEU A 3 -5.02 -8.13 -11.09
CA LEU A 3 -6.07 -7.79 -10.12
C LEU A 3 -6.89 -9.02 -9.69
N GLU A 4 -7.13 -9.94 -10.62
CA GLU A 4 -7.88 -11.17 -10.38
C GLU A 4 -7.13 -12.17 -9.50
N ASP A 5 -5.83 -12.32 -9.71
CA ASP A 5 -4.97 -13.17 -8.88
C ASP A 5 -4.97 -12.66 -7.43
N ALA A 6 -4.94 -11.34 -7.23
CA ALA A 6 -5.02 -10.71 -5.90
C ALA A 6 -6.32 -11.01 -5.16
N PHE A 7 -7.44 -10.92 -5.89
CA PHE A 7 -8.75 -11.20 -5.30
C PHE A 7 -8.90 -12.67 -4.92
N ASN A 8 -8.38 -13.57 -5.76
CA ASN A 8 -8.39 -15.00 -5.47
C ASN A 8 -7.55 -15.30 -4.23
N GLU A 9 -6.33 -14.79 -4.16
CA GLU A 9 -5.43 -14.97 -3.02
C GLU A 9 -6.05 -14.44 -1.71
N TYR A 10 -6.70 -13.27 -1.78
CA TYR A 10 -7.45 -12.71 -0.66
C TYR A 10 -8.58 -13.64 -0.20
N ILE A 11 -9.32 -14.28 -1.10
CA ILE A 11 -10.37 -15.26 -0.72
C ILE A 11 -9.74 -16.52 -0.09
N TYR A 12 -8.66 -17.04 -0.67
CA TYR A 12 -7.95 -18.21 -0.14
C TYR A 12 -7.43 -17.98 1.27
N TYR A 13 -7.04 -16.75 1.63
CA TYR A 13 -6.63 -16.38 2.99
C TYR A 13 -7.73 -16.63 4.05
N PHE A 14 -9.01 -16.57 3.68
CA PHE A 14 -10.12 -16.78 4.61
C PHE A 14 -10.54 -18.24 4.78
N LEU A 15 -10.22 -19.11 3.81
CA LEU A 15 -10.57 -20.54 3.87
C LEU A 15 -9.99 -21.26 5.09
N PRO A 16 -8.69 -21.16 5.42
CA PRO A 16 -8.10 -21.87 6.56
C PRO A 16 -8.54 -21.27 7.92
N LYS A 17 -9.13 -20.07 7.93
CA LYS A 17 -9.57 -19.38 9.15
C LYS A 17 -10.97 -19.79 9.63
N GLY A 18 -11.64 -20.70 8.92
CA GLY A 18 -12.95 -21.23 9.34
C GLY A 18 -14.08 -20.19 9.31
N PHE A 19 -13.98 -19.17 8.46
CA PHE A 19 -15.04 -18.18 8.32
C PHE A 19 -16.35 -18.84 7.87
N ILE A 20 -17.46 -18.42 8.48
CA ILE A 20 -18.81 -18.88 8.15
C ILE A 20 -19.12 -18.53 6.69
N ASN A 21 -19.84 -19.42 5.98
CA ASN A 21 -20.26 -19.24 4.59
C ASN A 21 -20.88 -17.86 4.30
N LYS A 22 -21.67 -17.33 5.24
CA LYS A 22 -22.27 -15.99 5.13
C LYS A 22 -21.23 -14.87 5.07
N THR A 23 -20.16 -14.99 5.85
CA THR A 23 -19.06 -14.02 5.88
C THR A 23 -18.25 -14.06 4.59
N LEU A 24 -17.96 -15.26 4.07
CA LEU A 24 -17.33 -15.45 2.77
C LEU A 24 -18.17 -14.84 1.63
N LEU A 25 -19.49 -15.06 1.65
CA LEU A 25 -20.42 -14.49 0.67
C LEU A 25 -20.44 -12.95 0.72
N ASN A 26 -20.46 -12.37 1.91
CA ASN A 26 -20.40 -10.92 2.08
C ASN A 26 -19.07 -10.35 1.55
N LYS A 27 -17.94 -10.99 1.87
CA LYS A 27 -16.62 -10.60 1.35
C LYS A 27 -16.59 -10.70 -0.17
N TRP A 28 -17.17 -11.73 -0.75
CA TRP A 28 -17.30 -11.86 -2.20
C TRP A 28 -18.08 -10.70 -2.85
N LYS A 29 -19.19 -10.29 -2.23
CA LYS A 29 -19.98 -9.14 -2.72
C LYS A 29 -19.19 -7.83 -2.64
N GLU A 30 -18.48 -7.60 -1.53
CA GLU A 30 -17.59 -6.44 -1.38
C GLU A 30 -16.51 -6.44 -2.49
N LEU A 31 -15.84 -7.57 -2.71
CA LEU A 31 -14.81 -7.70 -3.73
C LEU A 31 -15.34 -7.47 -5.15
N LYS A 32 -16.58 -7.91 -5.44
CA LYS A 32 -17.21 -7.67 -6.75
C LYS A 32 -17.39 -6.17 -7.00
N ASN A 33 -17.85 -5.42 -6.00
CA ASN A 33 -18.02 -3.96 -6.12
C ASN A 33 -16.67 -3.26 -6.28
N VAL A 34 -15.65 -3.69 -5.53
CA VAL A 34 -14.29 -3.15 -5.65
C VAL A 34 -13.69 -3.46 -7.02
N LYS A 35 -13.90 -4.68 -7.55
CA LYS A 35 -13.43 -5.06 -8.89
C LYS A 35 -14.05 -4.19 -9.97
N VAL A 36 -15.36 -3.97 -9.92
CA VAL A 36 -16.08 -3.08 -10.85
C VAL A 36 -15.53 -1.66 -10.75
N PHE A 37 -15.34 -1.15 -9.54
CA PHE A 37 -14.77 0.19 -9.35
C PHE A 37 -13.36 0.32 -9.95
N LEU A 38 -12.45 -0.61 -9.61
CA LEU A 38 -11.06 -0.55 -10.06
C LEU A 38 -10.91 -0.76 -11.56
N LYS A 39 -11.72 -1.65 -12.16
CA LYS A 39 -11.66 -1.95 -13.59
C LYS A 39 -12.34 -0.86 -14.43
N ASP A 40 -13.55 -0.46 -14.06
CA ASP A 40 -14.38 0.37 -14.93
C ASP A 40 -14.19 1.87 -14.67
N LYS A 41 -13.91 2.29 -13.43
CA LYS A 41 -13.68 3.71 -13.12
C LYS A 41 -12.22 4.12 -13.13
N SER A 42 -11.31 3.21 -12.79
CA SER A 42 -9.89 3.52 -12.64
C SER A 42 -9.01 2.91 -13.73
N GLY A 43 -9.54 2.00 -14.55
CA GLY A 43 -8.76 1.32 -15.61
C GLY A 43 -7.63 0.42 -15.09
N ILE A 44 -7.61 0.12 -13.78
CA ILE A 44 -6.53 -0.62 -13.13
C ILE A 44 -6.72 -2.11 -13.41
N THR A 45 -5.86 -2.65 -14.26
CA THR A 45 -5.89 -4.08 -14.65
C THR A 45 -4.82 -4.91 -13.93
N GLN A 46 -3.77 -4.26 -13.43
CA GLN A 46 -2.68 -4.88 -12.68
C GLN A 46 -2.28 -4.02 -11.47
N TRP A 47 -1.87 -4.70 -10.41
CA TRP A 47 -1.20 -4.06 -9.28
C TRP A 47 0.27 -3.83 -9.63
N GLU A 48 0.68 -2.57 -9.62
CA GLU A 48 2.09 -2.17 -9.65
C GLU A 48 2.69 -2.32 -8.25
N ARG A 49 3.92 -2.85 -8.19
CA ARG A 49 4.67 -2.93 -6.95
C ARG A 49 5.17 -1.52 -6.63
N ILE A 50 4.58 -0.87 -5.64
CA ILE A 50 5.13 0.37 -5.09
C ILE A 50 6.43 -0.02 -4.36
N TYR A 51 7.57 0.17 -5.02
CA TYR A 51 8.83 0.24 -4.29
C TYR A 51 8.84 1.58 -3.56
N PRO A 52 8.93 1.63 -2.22
CA PRO A 52 9.34 2.86 -1.58
C PRO A 52 10.71 3.21 -2.17
N ALA A 53 10.81 4.36 -2.82
CA ALA A 53 12.06 4.89 -3.34
C ALA A 53 13.02 5.17 -2.16
N LEU A 54 13.60 4.12 -1.60
CA LEU A 54 14.63 4.14 -0.56
C LEU A 54 15.94 3.55 -1.08
N THR A 55 16.19 3.67 -2.38
CA THR A 55 17.51 3.45 -2.97
C THR A 55 18.01 4.78 -3.52
N GLY A 56 18.59 5.61 -2.65
CA GLY A 56 19.54 6.64 -3.09
C GLY A 56 19.45 8.04 -2.48
N SER A 57 18.38 8.39 -1.75
CA SER A 57 18.27 9.74 -1.19
C SER A 57 18.54 9.72 0.30
N LYS A 58 19.71 10.23 0.67
CA LYS A 58 20.11 10.64 2.04
C LYS A 58 18.86 11.00 2.84
N THR A 59 18.53 10.19 3.83
CA THR A 59 17.27 10.25 4.60
C THR A 59 16.92 11.69 4.98
N LEU A 60 15.64 12.05 5.03
CA LEU A 60 15.19 13.35 5.55
C LEU A 60 15.81 13.64 6.93
N ALA A 61 16.05 12.58 7.73
CA ALA A 61 16.77 12.60 9.00
C ALA A 61 18.25 13.03 8.90
N SER A 62 18.90 12.89 7.75
CA SER A 62 20.25 13.40 7.48
C SER A 62 20.25 14.86 6.99
N ARG A 63 19.19 15.32 6.30
CA ARG A 63 18.97 16.74 5.97
C ARG A 63 18.64 17.56 7.22
N LEU A 64 17.71 17.10 8.05
CA LEU A 64 17.33 17.73 9.34
C LEU A 64 18.51 17.80 10.34
N ARG A 65 19.46 16.86 10.27
CA ARG A 65 20.68 16.89 11.08
C ARG A 65 21.70 17.93 10.61
N LYS A 66 21.68 18.30 9.33
CA LYS A 66 22.55 19.35 8.78
C LYS A 66 21.98 20.74 9.12
N GLU A 67 20.69 20.94 8.93
CA GLU A 67 20.00 22.20 9.30
C GLU A 67 20.16 22.53 10.80
N LYS A 68 19.99 21.55 11.71
CA LYS A 68 20.25 21.76 13.16
C LYS A 68 21.72 22.00 13.54
N LYS A 69 22.66 21.73 12.63
CA LYS A 69 24.09 22.01 12.86
C LYS A 69 24.44 23.42 12.39
N ASP A 70 23.78 23.89 11.35
CA ASP A 70 23.96 25.23 10.78
C ASP A 70 23.28 26.31 11.68
N GLU A 71 22.14 26.00 12.30
CA GLU A 71 21.47 26.91 13.27
C GLU A 71 22.22 27.10 14.60
N ARG A 72 23.09 26.15 14.98
CA ARG A 72 23.91 26.25 16.20
C ARG A 72 25.28 26.88 15.96
N GLY A 73 25.57 27.31 14.73
CA GLY A 73 26.85 27.90 14.33
C GLY A 73 26.85 29.41 14.17
N ILE A 74 25.71 30.10 14.33
CA ILE A 74 25.63 31.56 14.21
C ILE A 74 24.89 32.12 15.42
N ASN A 75 25.62 32.23 16.53
CA ASN A 75 25.63 33.46 17.31
C ASN A 75 27.03 33.58 17.94
N CYS A 76 27.83 34.44 17.30
CA CYS A 76 28.92 35.20 17.94
C CYS A 76 28.36 35.93 19.17
N PRO A 77 29.20 36.33 20.14
CA PRO A 77 30.52 36.94 19.97
C PRO A 77 31.70 35.97 19.97
#